data_AF-A0A8J8HSU4-F1
#
_entry.id   AF-A0A8J8HSU4-F1
#
_cell.length_a   1.000
_cell.length_b   1.000
_cell.length_c   1.000
_cell.angle_alpha   90.00
_cell.angle_beta   90.00
_cell.angle_gamma   90.00
#
_symmetry.space_group_name_H-M   'P 1'
#
loop_
_entity.id
_entity.type
_entity.pdbx_description
1 polymer ?
#
loop_
_entity_poly.entity_id
_entity_poly.type
_entity_poly.pdbx_seq_one_letter_code
_entity_poly.pdbx_strand_id
1 'polypeptide(L)'
;MDKPGPGGPMKKRSGFTLIEMLVVVAIIGIISAIVIPFLAGHRESARQKSTEAVAAAVAVECAAAAKAMSGAANAATVMAYVRALPNFQHPRCKNAYNPTITALTAAGAAVNDGEVGMVATQQNDTNGLPINVIAVSYKHLSTAVPLNLANVPVE
;
A
#
# COMPACT_ATOMS: atom_id res chain seq x y z
N MET A 1 29.68 74.22 -9.90
CA MET A 1 30.80 73.33 -10.26
C MET A 1 30.55 72.00 -9.56
N ASP A 2 29.90 71.08 -10.25
CA ASP A 2 29.55 69.76 -9.73
C ASP A 2 30.61 68.76 -10.20
N LYS A 3 31.15 67.94 -9.28
CA LYS A 3 32.19 66.96 -9.61
C LYS A 3 31.54 65.60 -9.89
N PRO A 4 31.86 64.92 -10.99
CA PRO A 4 31.38 63.56 -11.22
C PRO A 4 32.04 62.60 -10.22
N GLY A 5 31.24 61.78 -9.56
CA GLY A 5 31.69 60.75 -8.61
C GLY A 5 32.40 59.58 -9.29
N PRO A 6 33.30 58.86 -8.58
CA PRO A 6 34.10 57.79 -9.16
C PRO A 6 33.23 56.58 -9.53
N GLY A 7 33.32 56.16 -10.79
CA GLY A 7 32.67 54.95 -11.29
C GLY A 7 33.23 53.70 -10.60
N GLY A 8 32.40 53.01 -9.82
CA GLY A 8 32.77 51.77 -9.16
C GLY A 8 33.06 50.64 -10.15
N PRO A 9 33.93 49.67 -9.79
CA PRO A 9 34.35 48.61 -10.71
C PRO A 9 33.17 47.74 -11.15
N MET A 10 32.98 47.62 -12.46
CA MET A 10 32.00 46.71 -13.08
C MET A 10 32.37 45.26 -12.75
N LYS A 11 31.52 44.57 -11.99
CA LYS A 11 31.67 43.13 -11.71
C LYS A 11 31.58 42.35 -13.04
N LYS A 12 32.65 41.65 -13.41
CA LYS A 12 32.63 40.72 -14.55
C LYS A 12 31.62 39.61 -14.25
N ARG A 13 30.58 39.49 -15.08
CA ARG A 13 29.67 38.34 -15.05
C ARG A 13 30.41 37.15 -15.65
N SER A 14 30.73 36.12 -14.87
CA SER A 14 31.14 34.83 -15.43
C SER A 14 29.90 34.14 -15.98
N GLY A 15 29.84 34.00 -17.31
CA GLY A 15 28.81 33.21 -17.97
C GLY A 15 29.15 31.72 -17.88
N PHE A 16 28.12 30.90 -17.61
CA PHE A 16 28.22 29.45 -17.69
C PHE A 16 28.42 29.02 -19.15
N THR A 17 29.32 28.09 -19.42
CA THR A 17 29.58 27.66 -20.79
C THR A 17 28.51 26.66 -21.25
N LEU A 18 28.15 26.68 -22.54
CA LEU A 18 27.22 25.69 -23.11
C LEU A 18 27.73 24.25 -22.95
N ILE A 19 29.05 24.08 -23.00
CA ILE A 19 29.69 22.77 -22.83
C ILE A 19 29.60 22.25 -21.40
N GLU A 20 29.68 23.12 -20.39
CA GLU A 20 29.44 22.71 -19.00
C GLU A 20 28.01 22.20 -18.83
N MET A 21 27.02 22.87 -19.42
CA MET A 21 25.63 22.38 -19.31
C MET A 21 25.44 21.06 -20.08
N LEU A 22 26.11 20.89 -21.22
CA LEU A 22 26.05 19.68 -22.03
C LEU A 22 26.61 18.45 -21.31
N VAL A 23 27.76 18.58 -20.63
CA VAL A 23 28.36 17.47 -19.86
C VAL A 23 27.48 17.11 -18.65
N VAL A 24 26.88 18.09 -17.99
CA VAL A 24 26.02 17.86 -16.81
C VAL A 24 24.79 17.03 -17.18
N VAL A 25 24.07 17.41 -18.24
CA VAL A 25 22.87 16.65 -18.66
C VAL A 25 23.23 15.26 -19.18
N ALA A 26 24.42 15.09 -19.78
CA ALA A 26 24.91 13.79 -20.19
C ALA A 26 25.12 12.85 -18.99
N ILE A 27 25.73 13.34 -17.91
CA ILE A 27 25.94 12.55 -16.68
C ILE A 27 24.60 12.21 -16.00
N ILE A 28 23.70 13.19 -15.86
CA ILE A 28 22.36 12.97 -15.27
C ILE A 28 21.57 11.95 -16.11
N GLY A 29 21.71 11.98 -17.44
CA GLY A 29 21.07 11.04 -18.35
C GLY A 29 21.52 9.60 -18.11
N ILE A 30 22.83 9.36 -17.97
CA ILE A 30 23.39 8.03 -17.68
C ILE A 30 22.87 7.50 -16.33
N ILE A 31 22.89 8.33 -15.28
CA ILE A 31 22.42 7.92 -13.95
C ILE A 31 20.91 7.63 -13.98
N SER A 32 20.12 8.51 -14.60
CA SER A 32 18.66 8.39 -14.66
C SER A 32 18.21 7.13 -15.38
N ALA A 33 18.95 6.70 -16.41
CA ALA A 33 18.65 5.48 -17.16
C ALA A 33 18.65 4.21 -16.28
N ILE A 34 19.50 4.15 -15.25
CA ILE A 34 19.59 3.01 -14.33
C ILE A 34 18.67 3.21 -13.12
N VAL A 35 18.61 4.43 -12.60
CA VAL A 35 17.88 4.73 -11.35
C VAL A 35 16.37 4.56 -11.51
N ILE A 36 15.80 4.95 -12.65
CA ILE A 36 14.34 4.88 -12.87
C ILE A 36 13.81 3.43 -12.81
N PRO A 37 14.33 2.46 -13.58
CA PRO A 37 13.83 1.08 -13.52
C PRO A 37 14.10 0.43 -12.16
N PHE A 38 15.26 0.71 -11.55
CA PHE A 38 15.59 0.23 -10.20
C PHE A 38 14.57 0.73 -9.16
N LEU A 39 14.26 2.02 -9.18
CA LEU A 39 13.32 2.64 -8.24
C LEU A 39 11.87 2.19 -8.49
N ALA A 40 11.50 1.92 -9.75
CA ALA A 40 10.18 1.38 -10.07
C ALA A 40 9.94 0.03 -9.38
N GLY A 41 10.90 -0.89 -9.44
CA GLY A 41 10.82 -2.18 -8.74
C GLY A 41 10.76 -2.03 -7.21
N HIS A 42 11.57 -1.12 -6.63
CA HIS A 42 11.57 -0.88 -5.18
C HIS A 42 10.25 -0.30 -4.68
N ARG A 43 9.66 0.64 -5.45
CA ARG A 43 8.34 1.19 -5.15
C ARG A 43 7.27 0.11 -5.20
N GLU A 44 7.38 -0.81 -6.14
CA GLU A 44 6.43 -1.91 -6.28
C GLU A 44 6.51 -2.87 -5.10
N SER A 45 7.71 -3.32 -4.72
CA SER A 45 7.90 -4.13 -3.51
C SER A 45 7.43 -3.42 -2.23
N ALA A 46 7.57 -2.09 -2.15
CA ALA A 46 7.06 -1.32 -1.02
C ALA A 46 5.51 -1.33 -0.97
N ARG A 47 4.83 -1.24 -2.11
CA ARG A 47 3.36 -1.35 -2.19
C ARG A 47 2.86 -2.73 -1.80
N GLN A 48 3.56 -3.78 -2.24
CA GLN A 48 3.24 -5.16 -1.88
C GLN A 48 3.34 -5.37 -0.37
N LYS A 49 4.48 -5.02 0.24
CA LYS A 49 4.70 -5.11 1.70
C LYS A 49 3.69 -4.28 2.49
N SER A 50 3.32 -3.10 1.99
CA SER A 50 2.31 -2.27 2.63
C SER A 50 0.94 -2.96 2.64
N THR A 51 0.56 -3.62 1.55
CA THR A 51 -0.73 -4.33 1.45
C THR A 51 -0.74 -5.57 2.34
N GLU A 52 0.35 -6.33 2.35
CA GLU A 52 0.54 -7.50 3.22
C GLU A 52 0.45 -7.12 4.71
N ALA A 53 1.10 -6.02 5.12
CA ALA A 53 1.04 -5.54 6.50
C ALA A 53 -0.38 -5.18 6.94
N VAL A 54 -1.16 -4.53 6.06
CA VAL A 54 -2.57 -4.24 6.34
C VAL A 54 -3.37 -5.53 6.45
N ALA A 55 -3.17 -6.48 5.52
CA ALA A 55 -3.87 -7.75 5.54
C ALA A 55 -3.59 -8.58 6.80
N ALA A 56 -2.34 -8.61 7.26
CA ALA A 56 -1.97 -9.27 8.51
C ALA A 56 -2.64 -8.62 9.73
N ALA A 57 -2.68 -7.28 9.79
CA ALA A 57 -3.36 -6.56 10.85
C ALA A 57 -4.88 -6.84 10.84
N VAL A 58 -5.50 -6.85 9.65
CA VAL A 58 -6.92 -7.20 9.48
C VAL A 58 -7.18 -8.63 9.94
N ALA A 59 -6.31 -9.59 9.62
CA ALA A 59 -6.50 -10.99 10.01
C ALA A 59 -6.55 -11.19 11.53
N VAL A 60 -5.70 -10.50 12.29
CA VAL A 60 -5.70 -10.58 13.76
C VAL A 60 -7.02 -10.07 14.33
N GLU A 61 -7.47 -8.90 13.86
CA GLU A 61 -8.72 -8.30 14.34
C GLU A 61 -9.94 -9.10 13.89
N CYS A 62 -9.95 -9.61 12.67
CA CYS A 62 -11.02 -10.46 12.15
C CYS A 62 -11.12 -11.77 12.92
N ALA A 63 -10.00 -12.36 13.33
CA ALA A 63 -10.00 -13.54 14.18
C ALA A 63 -10.61 -13.26 15.56
N ALA A 64 -10.27 -12.13 16.16
CA ALA A 64 -10.85 -11.70 17.43
C ALA A 64 -12.37 -11.42 17.29
N ALA A 65 -12.78 -10.69 16.26
CA ALA A 65 -14.18 -10.34 16.05
C ALA A 65 -15.04 -11.54 15.67
N ALA A 66 -14.53 -12.47 14.85
CA ALA A 66 -15.21 -13.70 14.48
C ALA A 66 -15.53 -14.58 15.69
N LYS A 67 -14.60 -14.68 16.65
CA LYS A 67 -14.82 -15.42 17.90
C LYS A 67 -15.79 -14.73 18.85
N ALA A 68 -15.79 -13.39 18.88
CA ALA A 68 -16.69 -12.62 19.73
C ALA A 68 -18.14 -12.62 19.23
N MET A 69 -18.33 -12.77 17.91
CA MET A 69 -19.65 -12.87 17.28
C MET A 69 -20.08 -14.34 17.29
N SER A 70 -20.60 -14.82 18.43
CA SER A 70 -21.17 -16.17 18.54
C SER A 70 -22.32 -16.38 17.55
N GLY A 71 -22.20 -17.37 16.66
CA GLY A 71 -23.18 -17.70 15.61
C GLY A 71 -22.69 -17.30 14.21
N ALA A 72 -22.74 -18.27 13.27
CA ALA A 72 -22.40 -18.19 11.85
C ALA A 72 -21.90 -16.81 11.37
N ALA A 73 -20.65 -16.47 11.73
CA ALA A 73 -20.09 -15.16 11.45
C ALA A 73 -19.98 -14.95 9.93
N ASN A 74 -20.81 -14.05 9.41
CA ASN A 74 -20.76 -13.64 8.02
C ASN A 74 -19.51 -12.77 7.81
N ALA A 75 -18.67 -13.13 6.84
CA ALA A 75 -17.48 -12.36 6.48
C ALA A 75 -17.78 -10.87 6.24
N ALA A 76 -18.97 -10.54 5.72
CA ALA A 76 -19.39 -9.15 5.55
C ALA A 76 -19.56 -8.41 6.88
N THR A 77 -20.13 -9.03 7.91
CA THR A 77 -20.35 -8.42 9.23
C THR A 77 -19.03 -8.21 9.96
N VAL A 78 -18.14 -9.22 9.93
CA VAL A 78 -16.81 -9.12 10.53
C VAL A 78 -15.99 -8.04 9.81
N MET A 79 -16.07 -7.97 8.47
CA MET A 79 -15.36 -6.94 7.71
C MET A 79 -15.91 -5.54 7.97
N ALA A 80 -17.23 -5.40 8.13
CA ALA A 80 -17.86 -4.15 8.50
C ALA A 80 -17.40 -3.68 9.89
N TYR A 81 -17.30 -4.59 10.86
CA TYR A 81 -16.76 -4.29 12.19
C TYR A 81 -15.30 -3.82 12.11
N VAL A 82 -14.42 -4.58 11.44
CA VAL A 82 -13.00 -4.23 11.37
C VAL A 82 -12.80 -2.89 10.66
N ARG A 83 -13.56 -2.60 9.59
CA ARG A 83 -13.52 -1.30 8.90
C ARG A 83 -13.98 -0.13 9.76
N ALA A 84 -14.82 -0.38 10.77
CA ALA A 84 -15.27 0.65 11.70
C ALA A 84 -14.19 1.01 12.74
N LEU A 85 -13.20 0.15 12.97
CA LEU A 85 -12.12 0.42 13.92
C LEU A 85 -11.24 1.59 13.44
N PRO A 86 -10.85 2.54 14.32
CA PRO A 86 -10.11 3.74 13.91
C PRO A 86 -8.80 3.45 13.15
N ASN A 87 -8.13 2.34 13.46
CA ASN A 87 -6.88 1.94 12.81
C ASN A 87 -7.07 1.44 11.36
N PHE A 88 -8.28 1.06 10.99
CA PHE A 88 -8.65 0.51 9.69
C PHE A 88 -9.60 1.45 8.93
N GLN A 89 -9.51 2.74 9.24
CA GLN A 89 -10.10 3.81 8.45
C GLN A 89 -9.03 4.54 7.64
N HIS A 90 -9.41 5.06 6.47
CA HIS A 90 -8.58 6.00 5.74
C HIS A 90 -8.36 7.26 6.59
N PRO A 91 -7.14 7.83 6.67
CA PRO A 91 -5.95 7.56 5.84
C PRO A 91 -4.99 6.49 6.39
N ARG A 92 -5.31 5.84 7.52
CA ARG A 92 -4.40 4.90 8.21
C ARG A 92 -4.24 3.59 7.43
N CYS A 93 -5.33 3.08 6.86
CA CYS A 93 -5.33 1.88 6.00
C CYS A 93 -5.55 2.21 4.52
N LYS A 94 -4.70 3.07 3.94
CA LYS A 94 -4.80 3.43 2.52
C LYS A 94 -4.49 2.26 1.59
N ASN A 95 -5.14 2.22 0.43
CA ASN A 95 -4.71 1.33 -0.66
C ASN A 95 -3.37 1.85 -1.26
N ALA A 96 -2.41 0.94 -1.43
CA ALA A 96 -1.06 1.26 -1.89
C ALA A 96 -0.96 1.69 -3.37
N TYR A 97 -1.95 1.33 -4.19
CA TYR A 97 -2.06 1.64 -5.61
C TYR A 97 -3.05 2.77 -5.88
N ASN A 98 -4.06 2.94 -5.02
CA ASN A 98 -5.00 4.06 -5.07
C ASN A 98 -5.14 4.75 -3.68
N PRO A 99 -4.34 5.78 -3.39
CA PRO A 99 -4.26 6.36 -2.05
C PRO A 99 -5.50 7.16 -1.63
N THR A 100 -6.48 7.35 -2.52
CA THR A 100 -7.73 8.06 -2.21
C THR A 100 -8.77 7.15 -1.54
N ILE A 101 -8.56 5.83 -1.54
CA ILE A 101 -9.48 4.85 -0.98
C ILE A 101 -8.83 4.05 0.16
N THR A 102 -9.66 3.42 0.97
CA THR A 102 -9.21 2.41 1.93
C THR A 102 -8.76 1.14 1.21
N ALA A 103 -7.83 0.40 1.81
CA ALA A 103 -7.42 -0.92 1.35
C ALA A 103 -8.51 -1.99 1.62
N LEU A 104 -9.44 -1.76 2.54
CA LEU A 104 -10.40 -2.78 2.96
C LEU A 104 -11.66 -2.81 2.07
N THR A 105 -12.01 -3.99 1.53
CA THR A 105 -13.25 -4.20 0.77
C THR A 105 -14.48 -4.18 1.67
N ALA A 106 -15.65 -3.81 1.13
CA ALA A 106 -16.89 -3.78 1.92
C ALA A 106 -17.42 -5.19 2.25
N ALA A 107 -17.20 -6.14 1.34
CA ALA A 107 -17.49 -7.56 1.50
C ALA A 107 -16.75 -8.35 0.41
N GLY A 108 -16.53 -9.64 0.64
CA GLY A 108 -15.94 -10.54 -0.35
C GLY A 108 -14.43 -10.40 -0.48
N ALA A 109 -13.86 -11.28 -1.32
CA ALA A 109 -12.43 -11.33 -1.59
C ALA A 109 -11.89 -10.00 -2.17
N ALA A 110 -10.60 -9.75 -1.98
CA ALA A 110 -9.90 -8.67 -2.66
C ALA A 110 -9.93 -8.89 -4.19
N VAL A 111 -10.40 -7.90 -4.95
CA VAL A 111 -10.54 -8.00 -6.41
C VAL A 111 -9.60 -7.05 -7.16
N ASN A 112 -9.19 -5.95 -6.53
CA ASN A 112 -8.23 -4.99 -7.10
C ASN A 112 -6.90 -4.99 -6.33
N ASP A 113 -5.86 -4.49 -6.99
CA ASP A 113 -4.53 -4.40 -6.37
C ASP A 113 -4.55 -3.47 -5.14
N GLY A 114 -3.88 -3.90 -4.08
CA GLY A 114 -3.84 -3.18 -2.81
C GLY A 114 -5.09 -3.32 -1.95
N GLU A 115 -6.07 -4.13 -2.38
CA GLU A 115 -7.24 -4.45 -1.58
C GLU A 115 -6.97 -5.62 -0.63
N VAL A 116 -7.69 -5.60 0.49
CA VAL A 116 -7.79 -6.63 1.50
C VAL A 116 -9.27 -6.93 1.69
N GLY A 117 -9.66 -8.18 1.49
CA GLY A 117 -11.05 -8.64 1.59
C GLY A 117 -11.16 -9.93 2.38
N MET A 118 -12.39 -10.40 2.58
CA MET A 118 -12.66 -11.61 3.35
C MET A 118 -13.74 -12.47 2.72
N VAL A 119 -13.57 -13.78 2.86
CA VAL A 119 -14.54 -14.78 2.41
C VAL A 119 -14.80 -15.77 3.54
N ALA A 120 -16.07 -16.14 3.71
CA ALA A 120 -16.44 -17.27 4.54
C ALA A 120 -16.39 -18.55 3.69
N THR A 121 -15.64 -19.54 4.14
CA THR A 121 -15.58 -20.88 3.54
C THR A 121 -16.11 -21.89 4.55
N GLN A 122 -16.78 -22.93 4.07
CA GLN A 122 -17.11 -24.07 4.93
C GLN A 122 -15.93 -25.03 4.95
N GLN A 123 -15.50 -25.40 6.16
CA GLN A 123 -14.49 -26.44 6.40
C GLN A 123 -15.08 -27.47 7.36
N ASN A 124 -14.53 -28.68 7.42
CA ASN A 124 -14.87 -29.63 8.48
C ASN A 124 -13.95 -29.42 9.69
N ASP A 125 -14.50 -29.53 10.90
CA ASP A 125 -13.74 -29.62 12.15
C ASP A 125 -12.97 -30.96 12.23
N THR A 126 -12.22 -31.16 13.31
CA THR A 126 -11.46 -32.41 13.54
C THR A 126 -12.36 -33.64 13.65
N ASN A 127 -13.66 -33.46 13.92
CA ASN A 127 -14.66 -34.52 14.03
C ASN A 127 -15.45 -34.73 12.74
N GLY A 128 -15.16 -33.99 11.67
CA GLY A 128 -15.87 -34.07 10.39
C GLY A 128 -17.18 -33.27 10.32
N LEU A 129 -17.47 -32.44 11.31
CA LEU A 129 -18.64 -31.55 11.35
C LEU A 129 -18.37 -30.26 10.56
N PRO A 130 -19.33 -29.76 9.76
CA PRO A 130 -19.14 -28.52 9.01
C PRO A 130 -19.09 -27.32 9.95
N ILE A 131 -18.05 -26.50 9.80
CA ILE A 131 -17.84 -25.22 10.47
C ILE A 131 -17.64 -24.11 9.43
N ASN A 132 -18.08 -22.90 9.77
CA ASN A 132 -17.75 -21.72 8.99
C ASN A 132 -16.36 -21.23 9.39
N VAL A 133 -15.55 -20.93 8.39
CA VAL A 133 -14.19 -20.41 8.55
C VAL A 133 -14.11 -19.09 7.79
N ILE A 134 -13.53 -18.08 8.42
CA ILE A 134 -13.26 -16.81 7.74
C ILE A 134 -11.80 -16.81 7.27
N ALA A 135 -11.60 -16.50 5.99
CA ALA A 135 -10.30 -16.34 5.37
C ALA A 135 -10.11 -14.89 4.88
N VAL A 136 -8.96 -14.32 5.20
CA VAL A 136 -8.53 -13.01 4.67
C VAL A 136 -7.80 -13.21 3.34
N SER A 137 -8.07 -12.33 2.40
CA SER A 137 -7.47 -12.29 1.07
C SER A 137 -6.93 -10.90 0.81
N TYR A 138 -5.87 -10.81 0.01
CA TYR A 138 -5.34 -9.56 -0.50
C TYR A 138 -4.83 -9.78 -1.91
N LYS A 139 -4.78 -8.72 -2.72
CA LYS A 139 -4.34 -8.84 -4.11
C LYS A 139 -3.22 -7.87 -4.41
N HIS A 140 -2.21 -8.37 -5.12
CA HIS A 140 -1.19 -7.54 -5.76
C HIS A 140 -0.81 -8.17 -7.11
N LEU A 141 -0.62 -7.35 -8.14
CA LEU A 141 -0.15 -7.74 -9.48
C LEU A 141 -0.91 -8.92 -10.10
N SER A 142 -2.23 -8.81 -10.26
CA SER A 142 -3.08 -9.76 -11.01
C SER A 142 -3.08 -11.24 -10.56
N THR A 143 -2.20 -11.66 -9.64
CA THR A 143 -2.23 -12.94 -8.95
C THR A 143 -2.73 -12.70 -7.54
N ALA A 144 -3.89 -13.27 -7.21
CA ALA A 144 -4.32 -13.34 -5.82
C ALA A 144 -3.28 -14.17 -5.07
N VAL A 145 -2.53 -13.54 -4.15
CA VAL A 145 -1.68 -14.28 -3.25
C VAL A 145 -2.55 -14.64 -2.05
N PRO A 146 -2.88 -15.93 -1.85
CA PRO A 146 -3.54 -16.32 -0.63
C PRO A 146 -2.55 -16.07 0.51
N LEU A 147 -2.87 -15.13 1.39
CA LEU A 147 -2.23 -15.12 2.71
C LEU A 147 -2.73 -16.39 3.39
N ASN A 148 -1.85 -17.35 3.62
CA ASN A 148 -2.13 -18.46 4.53
C ASN A 148 -2.07 -17.91 5.96
N LEU A 149 -3.07 -17.14 6.36
CA LEU A 149 -3.14 -16.56 7.69
C LEU A 149 -4.57 -16.72 8.24
N ALA A 150 -4.64 -17.62 9.23
CA ALA A 150 -5.73 -17.88 10.15
C ALA A 150 -7.09 -18.19 9.50
N ASN A 151 -7.28 -19.46 9.13
CA ASN A 151 -8.61 -20.05 9.15
C ASN A 151 -9.12 -19.99 10.60
N VAL A 152 -10.00 -19.04 10.89
CA VAL A 152 -10.57 -18.90 12.23
C VAL A 152 -11.85 -19.74 12.27
N PRO A 153 -11.88 -20.85 13.02
CA PRO A 153 -13.10 -21.62 13.19
C PRO A 153 -14.12 -20.75 13.94
N VAL A 154 -15.31 -20.67 13.38
CA VAL A 154 -16.49 -20.08 14.01
C VAL A 154 -17.33 -21.25 14.52
N GLU A 155 -17.14 -21.62 15.80
CA GLU A 155 -17.95 -22.61 16.50
C GLU A 155 -19.38 -22.07 16.79
#